data_AF-A0A2V8Q859-F1
#
_entry.id   AF-A0A2V8Q859-F1
#
_cell.length_a   1.000
_cell.length_b   1.000
_cell.length_c   1.000
_cell.angle_alpha   90.00
_cell.angle_beta   90.00
_cell.angle_gamma   90.00
#
_symmetry.space_group_name_H-M   'P 1'
#
loop_
_entity.id
_entity.type
_entity.pdbx_description
1 polymer ?
#
loop_
_entity_poly.entity_id
_entity_poly.type
_entity_poly.pdbx_seq_one_letter_code
_entity_poly.pdbx_strand_id
1 'polypeptide(L)'
;VGEVINLGTGREISIGELAATILKSLGKDLPVVTENERVRPEGSEVERLCADPTKARELLGWEPKHSLEEGLSRTIEWIRENNERYRLGVYTI
;
A
#
# COMPACT_ATOMS: atom_id res chain seq x y z
N VAL A 1 33.39 -1.95 -4.10
CA VAL A 1 32.52 -2.05 -2.90
C VAL A 1 31.19 -1.39 -3.25
N GLY A 2 30.06 -2.01 -2.92
CA GLY A 2 28.72 -1.49 -3.24
C GLY A 2 27.97 -1.02 -1.99
N GLU A 3 26.87 -0.31 -2.20
CA GLU A 3 26.04 0.25 -1.12
C GLU A 3 24.59 -0.23 -1.22
N VAL A 4 23.97 -0.50 -0.07
CA VAL A 4 22.52 -0.72 0.03
C VAL A 4 21.83 0.63 0.22
N ILE A 5 20.76 0.87 -0.54
CA ILE A 5 20.00 2.12 -0.55
C ILE A 5 18.51 1.77 -0.49
N ASN A 6 17.79 2.36 0.47
CA ASN A 6 16.35 2.22 0.59
C ASN A 6 15.64 3.18 -0.37
N LEU A 7 14.70 2.67 -1.15
CA LEU A 7 13.76 3.48 -1.92
C LEU A 7 12.39 3.40 -1.26
N GLY A 8 11.88 4.54 -0.81
CA GLY A 8 10.59 4.64 -0.16
C GLY A 8 10.21 6.08 0.13
N THR A 9 9.03 6.29 0.70
CA THR A 9 8.46 7.64 0.86
C THR A 9 8.88 8.34 2.14
N GLY A 10 9.48 7.62 3.11
CA GLY A 10 9.66 8.15 4.47
C GLY A 10 8.34 8.32 5.24
N ARG A 11 7.23 7.79 4.71
CA ARG A 11 5.90 7.88 5.30
C ARG A 11 5.31 6.48 5.42
N GLU A 12 4.57 6.26 6.50
CA GLU A 12 3.81 5.03 6.74
C GLU A 12 2.31 5.35 6.82
N ILE A 13 1.49 4.33 6.67
CA ILE A 13 0.03 4.40 6.80
C ILE A 13 -0.44 3.07 7.40
N SER A 14 -1.46 3.11 8.27
CA SER A 14 -2.07 1.89 8.78
C SER A 14 -2.95 1.21 7.71
N ILE A 15 -3.19 -0.10 7.84
CA ILE A 15 -4.11 -0.81 6.94
C ILE A 15 -5.52 -0.23 6.99
N GLY A 16 -5.99 0.19 8.17
CA GLY A 16 -7.31 0.81 8.34
C GLY A 16 -7.43 2.15 7.60
N GLU A 17 -6.44 3.02 7.72
CA GLU A 17 -6.40 4.29 7.00
C GLU A 17 -6.27 4.10 5.49
N LEU A 18 -5.48 3.11 5.05
CA LEU A 18 -5.37 2.76 3.63
C LEU A 18 -6.72 2.29 3.08
N ALA A 19 -7.41 1.39 3.77
CA ALA A 19 -8.74 0.92 3.39
C ALA A 19 -9.75 2.07 3.33
N ALA A 20 -9.77 2.95 4.32
CA ALA A 20 -10.62 4.14 4.33
C ALA A 20 -10.30 5.10 3.16
N THR A 21 -9.02 5.29 2.85
CA THR A 21 -8.58 6.14 1.72
C THR A 21 -9.03 5.57 0.38
N ILE A 22 -8.98 4.25 0.21
CA ILE A 22 -9.49 3.55 -0.97
C ILE A 22 -11.01 3.73 -1.08
N LEU A 23 -11.77 3.51 -0.01
CA LEU A 23 -13.23 3.68 0.00
C LEU A 23 -13.64 5.10 -0.38
N LYS A 24 -12.97 6.10 0.21
CA LYS A 24 -13.16 7.52 -0.13
C LYS A 24 -12.90 7.78 -1.62
N SER A 25 -11.82 7.22 -2.17
CA SER A 25 -11.46 7.36 -3.59
C SER A 25 -12.47 6.72 -4.53
N LEU A 26 -13.18 5.68 -4.07
CA LEU A 26 -14.26 5.02 -4.79
C LEU A 26 -15.63 5.69 -4.60
N GLY A 27 -15.73 6.74 -3.78
CA GLY A 27 -17.01 7.35 -3.40
C GLY A 27 -17.93 6.37 -2.65
N LYS A 28 -17.34 5.47 -1.85
CA LYS A 28 -18.05 4.46 -1.06
C LYS A 28 -17.89 4.73 0.42
N ASP A 29 -18.95 4.45 1.17
CA ASP A 29 -18.95 4.44 2.63
C ASP A 29 -19.40 3.04 3.06
N LEU A 30 -18.42 2.19 3.36
CA LEU A 30 -18.62 0.79 3.75
C LEU A 30 -17.85 0.52 5.05
N PRO A 31 -18.38 -0.30 5.96
CA PRO A 31 -17.67 -0.66 7.18
C PRO A 31 -16.44 -1.51 6.85
N VAL A 32 -15.30 -1.17 7.46
CA VAL A 32 -14.11 -2.02 7.48
C VAL A 32 -14.20 -2.92 8.70
N VAL A 33 -14.27 -4.24 8.48
CA VAL A 33 -14.43 -5.24 9.54
C VAL A 33 -13.19 -6.13 9.65
N THR A 34 -12.85 -6.51 10.87
CA THR A 34 -11.75 -7.44 11.16
C THR A 34 -12.33 -8.79 11.56
N GLU A 35 -11.81 -9.86 10.97
CA GLU A 35 -12.21 -11.24 11.29
C GLU A 35 -11.17 -11.90 12.19
N ASN A 36 -11.58 -12.34 13.39
CA ASN A 36 -10.67 -12.97 14.36
C ASN A 36 -10.03 -14.24 13.82
N GLU A 37 -10.74 -15.01 12.99
CA GLU A 37 -10.22 -16.24 12.37
C GLU A 37 -9.08 -15.99 11.37
N ARG A 38 -8.91 -14.74 10.94
CA ARG A 38 -7.91 -14.33 9.94
C ARG A 38 -6.76 -13.54 10.55
N VAL A 39 -6.70 -13.45 11.87
CA VAL A 39 -5.56 -12.86 12.57
C VAL A 39 -4.34 -13.73 12.32
N ARG A 40 -3.29 -13.09 11.80
CA ARG A 40 -2.02 -13.73 11.52
C ARG A 40 -1.36 -14.22 12.81
N PRO A 41 -0.65 -15.36 12.81
CA PRO A 41 0.04 -15.86 14.00
C PRO A 41 0.96 -14.81 14.62
N GLU A 42 1.17 -14.90 15.92
CA GLU A 42 2.11 -14.04 16.64
C GLU A 42 3.52 -14.16 16.03
N GLY A 43 4.17 -13.01 15.81
CA GLY A 43 5.50 -12.94 15.20
C GLY A 43 5.57 -13.17 13.68
N SER A 44 4.43 -13.33 13.00
CA SER A 44 4.40 -13.52 11.53
C SER A 44 4.25 -12.22 10.74
N GLU A 45 4.04 -11.09 11.40
CA GLU A 45 3.87 -9.76 10.80
C GLU A 45 4.82 -8.75 11.45
N VAL A 46 5.18 -7.71 10.69
CA VAL A 46 5.95 -6.57 11.19
C VAL A 46 4.97 -5.46 11.55
N GLU A 47 5.03 -4.96 12.78
CA GLU A 47 4.12 -3.90 13.25
C GLU A 47 4.24 -2.61 12.42
N ARG A 48 5.48 -2.22 12.11
CA ARG A 48 5.79 -1.00 11.36
C ARG A 48 6.89 -1.24 10.33
N LEU A 49 6.63 -0.82 9.09
CA LEU A 49 7.60 -0.86 8.00
C LEU A 49 7.66 0.50 7.32
N CYS A 50 8.63 1.32 7.71
CA CYS A 50 8.85 2.66 7.16
C CYS A 50 10.28 2.78 6.64
N ALA A 51 10.43 3.03 5.35
CA ALA A 51 11.73 3.21 4.73
C ALA A 51 12.28 4.61 5.01
N ASP A 52 13.57 4.71 5.38
CA ASP A 52 14.30 5.97 5.39
C ASP A 52 15.01 6.19 4.04
N PRO A 53 14.56 7.13 3.19
CA PRO A 53 15.15 7.37 1.88
C PRO A 53 16.27 8.44 1.92
N THR A 54 16.80 8.80 3.10
CA THR A 54 17.83 9.83 3.23
C THR A 54 19.04 9.57 2.35
N LYS A 55 19.53 8.33 2.35
CA LYS A 55 20.65 7.92 1.50
C LYS A 55 20.36 8.02 -0.01
N ALA A 56 19.13 7.73 -0.41
CA ALA A 56 18.71 7.85 -1.81
C ALA A 56 18.67 9.32 -2.27
N ARG A 57 18.18 10.22 -1.41
CA ARG A 57 18.19 11.67 -1.68
C ARG A 57 19.61 12.20 -1.80
N GLU A 58 20.48 11.85 -0.85
CA GLU A 58 21.84 12.41 -0.77
C GLU A 58 22.77 11.91 -1.87
N LEU A 59 22.75 10.60 -2.16
CA LEU A 59 23.71 10.00 -3.10
C LEU A 59 23.21 10.02 -4.54
N LEU A 60 21.89 9.95 -4.75
CA LEU A 60 21.30 9.79 -6.08
C LEU A 60 20.46 10.99 -6.53
N GLY A 61 20.20 11.97 -5.64
CA GLY A 61 19.19 13.00 -5.89
C GLY A 61 17.79 12.42 -6.09
N TRP A 62 17.55 11.21 -5.60
CA TRP A 62 16.29 10.50 -5.80
C TRP A 62 15.26 10.89 -4.73
N GLU A 63 14.02 11.10 -5.15
CA GLU A 63 12.88 11.30 -4.27
C GLU A 63 11.60 10.67 -4.85
N PRO A 64 10.65 10.25 -4.00
CA PRO A 64 9.34 9.77 -4.47
C PRO A 64 8.60 10.88 -5.21
N LYS A 65 8.13 10.59 -6.43
CA LYS A 65 7.44 11.58 -7.29
C LYS A 65 5.91 11.54 -7.21
N HIS A 66 5.35 10.50 -6.62
CA HIS A 66 3.92 10.28 -6.54
C HIS A 66 3.49 10.19 -5.08
N SER A 67 2.36 10.83 -4.75
CA SER A 67 1.72 10.63 -3.46
C SER A 67 0.99 9.28 -3.42
N LEU A 68 0.59 8.86 -2.22
CA LEU A 68 -0.23 7.66 -2.06
C LEU A 68 -1.56 7.81 -2.79
N GLU A 69 -2.21 8.97 -2.67
CA GLU A 69 -3.50 9.28 -3.28
C GLU A 69 -3.43 9.24 -4.81
N GLU A 70 -2.37 9.81 -5.40
CA GLU A 70 -2.15 9.77 -6.85
C GLU A 70 -1.93 8.32 -7.31
N GLY A 71 -1.10 7.56 -6.59
CA GLY A 71 -0.85 6.15 -6.87
C GLY A 71 -2.12 5.30 -6.79
N LEU A 72 -2.94 5.51 -5.75
CA LEU A 72 -4.23 4.83 -5.57
C LEU A 72 -5.20 5.18 -6.68
N SER A 73 -5.33 6.45 -7.06
CA SER A 73 -6.21 6.87 -8.15
C SER A 73 -5.86 6.17 -9.47
N ARG A 74 -4.57 6.15 -9.84
CA ARG A 74 -4.08 5.45 -11.04
C ARG A 74 -4.31 3.95 -10.97
N THR A 75 -4.12 3.35 -9.79
CA THR A 75 -4.32 1.92 -9.56
C THR A 75 -5.79 1.52 -9.69
N ILE A 76 -6.69 2.33 -9.11
CA ILE A 76 -8.15 2.12 -9.21
C ILE A 76 -8.59 2.16 -10.67
N GLU A 77 -8.10 3.13 -11.45
CA GLU A 77 -8.42 3.21 -12.87
C GLU A 77 -7.93 1.98 -13.63
N TRP A 78 -6.66 1.61 -13.42
CA TRP A 78 -6.09 0.45 -14.09
C TRP A 78 -6.85 -0.84 -13.76
N ILE A 79 -7.24 -1.05 -12.50
CA ILE A 79 -8.04 -2.23 -12.11
C ILE A 79 -9.43 -2.21 -12.79
N ARG A 80 -10.05 -1.03 -12.92
CA ARG A 80 -11.35 -0.89 -13.61
C ARG A 80 -11.26 -1.32 -15.07
N GLU A 81 -10.18 -0.95 -15.75
CA GLU A 81 -9.94 -1.27 -17.16
C GLU A 81 -9.48 -2.72 -17.40
N ASN A 82 -9.00 -3.41 -16.36
CA ASN A 82 -8.40 -4.75 -16.46
C ASN A 82 -9.08 -5.77 -15.52
N ASN A 83 -10.39 -5.62 -15.31
CA ASN A 83 -11.14 -6.43 -14.35
C ASN A 83 -11.14 -7.94 -14.69
N GLU A 84 -10.97 -8.29 -15.96
CA GLU A 84 -10.92 -9.65 -16.49
C GLU A 84 -9.72 -10.44 -15.99
N ARG A 85 -8.67 -9.73 -15.53
CA ARG A 85 -7.46 -10.34 -14.95
C ARG A 85 -7.70 -10.82 -13.51
N TYR A 86 -8.80 -10.39 -12.89
CA TYR A 86 -9.10 -10.67 -11.50
C TYR A 86 -10.28 -11.64 -11.38
N ARG A 87 -10.16 -12.63 -10.50
CA ARG A 87 -11.24 -13.57 -10.18
C ARG A 87 -12.21 -12.93 -9.19
N LEU A 88 -13.03 -11.99 -9.68
CA LEU A 88 -14.03 -11.32 -8.86
C LEU A 88 -15.01 -12.34 -8.26
N GLY A 89 -15.27 -12.23 -6.95
CA GLY A 89 -16.19 -13.12 -6.23
C GLY A 89 -15.61 -14.50 -5.88
N VAL A 90 -14.37 -14.82 -6.28
CA VAL A 90 -13.71 -16.07 -5.90
C VAL A 90 -12.64 -15.79 -4.86
N TYR A 91 -12.88 -16.21 -3.64
CA TYR A 91 -11.86 -16.20 -2.59
C TYR A 91 -10.87 -17.34 -2.84
N THR A 92 -9.59 -17.00 -3.07
CA THR A 92 -8.52 -17.99 -3.28
C THR A 92 -7.68 -18.06 -2.02
N ILE A 93 -7.57 -19.27 -1.44
CA ILE A 93 -6.68 -19.61 -0.31
C ILE A 93 -5.39 -20.19 -0.88
#